data_AF-A0A222VJP7-F1
#
_entry.id   AF-A0A222VJP7-F1
#
_cell.length_a   1.000
_cell.length_b   1.000
_cell.length_c   1.000
_cell.angle_alpha   90.00
_cell.angle_beta   90.00
_cell.angle_gamma   90.00
#
_symmetry.space_group_name_H-M   'P 1'
#
loop_
_entity.id
_entity.type
_entity.pdbx_description
1 polymer ?
#
loop_
_entity_poly.entity_id
_entity_poly.type
_entity_poly.pdbx_seq_one_letter_code
_entity_poly.pdbx_strand_id
1 'polypeptide(L)'
;MTTVPRGNGDDSSSSGVSAPDGYTADTGSMVSQAQAISDAVEEAQPEAENLGATEVAGADFGIAHAERAAGYTAAVRTLGEGAMAMCGSLLALAGSIGGAGEQYASAEAEQQSSVNQSGSGL
;
A
#
# COMPACT_ATOMS: atom_id res chain seq x y z
N MET A 1 -61.38 6.71 17.81
CA MET A 1 -60.10 6.25 18.37
C MET A 1 -59.73 4.99 17.62
N THR A 2 -58.76 5.13 16.73
CA THR A 2 -58.43 4.22 15.62
C THR A 2 -57.30 3.28 16.04
N THR A 3 -57.42 1.99 15.75
CA THR A 3 -56.30 1.14 15.34
C THR A 3 -56.81 0.05 14.40
N VAL A 4 -56.32 0.12 13.15
CA VAL A 4 -56.40 -0.87 12.05
C VAL A 4 -54.95 -1.48 11.95
N PRO A 5 -54.65 -2.52 11.14
CA PRO A 5 -54.33 -3.88 11.60
C PRO A 5 -53.04 -4.48 10.98
N ARG A 6 -52.86 -5.81 11.12
CA ARG A 6 -52.11 -6.76 10.25
C ARG A 6 -50.57 -6.81 10.28
N GLY A 7 -50.06 -8.04 10.39
CA GLY A 7 -48.73 -8.42 9.87
C GLY A 7 -48.08 -9.63 10.57
N ASN A 8 -48.71 -10.81 10.58
CA ASN A 8 -47.98 -12.06 10.82
C ASN A 8 -47.44 -12.51 9.44
N GLY A 9 -46.18 -12.22 9.16
CA GLY A 9 -45.48 -12.64 7.97
C GLY A 9 -44.02 -12.87 8.30
N ASP A 10 -43.66 -14.15 8.40
CA ASP A 10 -42.38 -14.75 8.02
C ASP A 10 -41.10 -13.97 8.38
N ASP A 11 -40.74 -13.97 9.66
CA ASP A 11 -39.36 -13.73 10.07
C ASP A 11 -38.50 -14.93 9.64
N SER A 12 -38.00 -14.81 8.42
CA SER A 12 -37.12 -15.74 7.75
C SER A 12 -35.86 -15.94 8.60
N SER A 13 -35.69 -17.16 9.08
CA SER A 13 -34.53 -17.66 9.79
C SER A 13 -33.23 -17.43 9.00
N SER A 14 -32.53 -16.35 9.31
CA SER A 14 -31.13 -16.13 8.95
C SER A 14 -30.26 -17.20 9.60
N SER A 15 -30.03 -18.31 8.88
CA SER A 15 -29.16 -19.42 9.32
C SER A 15 -27.80 -19.42 8.63
N GLY A 16 -27.45 -18.35 7.92
CA GLY A 16 -26.06 -18.07 7.55
C GLY A 16 -25.39 -17.27 8.66
N VAL A 17 -24.33 -17.81 9.27
CA VAL A 17 -23.48 -17.00 10.14
C VAL A 17 -22.84 -15.92 9.26
N SER A 18 -23.38 -14.70 9.32
CA SER A 18 -22.70 -13.53 8.75
C SER A 18 -21.30 -13.47 9.36
N ALA A 19 -20.28 -13.17 8.54
CA ALA A 19 -18.97 -12.82 9.05
C ALA A 19 -19.17 -11.75 10.15
N PRO A 20 -18.53 -11.89 11.33
CA PRO A 20 -18.73 -10.95 12.42
C PRO A 20 -18.51 -9.52 11.91
N ASP A 21 -19.40 -8.58 12.27
CA ASP A 21 -19.23 -7.16 11.93
C ASP A 21 -17.82 -6.73 12.34
N GLY A 22 -16.98 -6.45 11.33
CA GLY A 22 -15.54 -6.20 11.51
C GLY A 22 -14.60 -7.10 10.69
N TYR A 23 -15.09 -8.18 10.08
CA TYR A 23 -14.36 -8.99 9.07
C TYR A 23 -14.65 -8.53 7.63
N THR A 24 -14.77 -7.23 7.40
CA THR A 24 -14.47 -6.70 6.07
C THR A 24 -12.95 -6.67 5.99
N ALA A 25 -12.30 -7.53 5.22
CA ALA A 25 -10.86 -7.40 5.08
C ALA A 25 -10.58 -5.97 4.63
N ASP A 26 -9.61 -5.36 5.30
CA ASP A 26 -9.13 -4.03 4.99
C ASP A 26 -8.27 -4.07 3.70
N THR A 27 -8.61 -4.96 2.76
CA THR A 27 -7.94 -5.20 1.47
C THR A 27 -8.02 -3.97 0.60
N GLY A 28 -9.13 -3.23 0.66
CA GLY A 28 -9.26 -1.91 0.06
C GLY A 28 -8.23 -0.91 0.61
N SER A 29 -7.97 -0.92 1.93
CA SER A 29 -6.93 -0.05 2.51
C SER A 29 -5.53 -0.55 2.20
N MET A 30 -5.29 -1.86 2.08
CA MET A 30 -4.00 -2.42 1.67
C MET A 30 -3.63 -1.99 0.25
N VAL A 31 -4.56 -2.11 -0.70
CA VAL A 31 -4.34 -1.66 -2.09
C VAL A 31 -4.11 -0.15 -2.15
N SER A 32 -4.92 0.63 -1.42
CA SER A 32 -4.75 2.09 -1.35
C SER A 32 -3.40 2.50 -0.74
N GLN A 33 -2.96 1.82 0.32
CA GLN A 33 -1.65 2.05 0.94
C GLN A 33 -0.49 1.62 0.03
N ALA A 34 -0.63 0.52 -0.69
CA ALA A 34 0.35 0.10 -1.70
C ALA A 34 0.50 1.14 -2.83
N GLN A 35 -0.61 1.71 -3.29
CA GLN A 35 -0.61 2.81 -4.25
C GLN A 35 0.08 4.05 -3.67
N ALA A 36 -0.28 4.47 -2.45
CA ALA A 36 0.33 5.63 -1.80
C ALA A 36 1.86 5.47 -1.61
N ILE A 37 2.34 4.26 -1.29
CA ILE A 37 3.78 3.98 -1.22
C ILE A 37 4.41 4.10 -2.61
N SER A 38 3.75 3.57 -3.65
CA SER A 38 4.26 3.61 -5.02
C SER A 38 4.36 5.05 -5.52
N ASP A 39 3.31 5.86 -5.32
CA ASP A 39 3.29 7.28 -5.68
C ASP A 39 4.39 8.08 -4.98
N ALA A 40 4.59 7.84 -3.68
CA ALA A 40 5.66 8.49 -2.92
C ALA A 40 7.06 8.09 -3.40
N VAL A 41 7.22 6.83 -3.84
CA VAL A 41 8.48 6.36 -4.45
C VAL A 41 8.69 7.02 -5.80
N GLU A 42 7.67 7.12 -6.65
CA GLU A 42 7.75 7.82 -7.95
C GLU A 42 8.12 9.30 -7.80
N GLU A 43 7.65 9.96 -6.74
CA GLU A 43 8.04 11.34 -6.42
C GLU A 43 9.49 11.43 -5.91
N ALA A 44 9.92 10.50 -5.06
CA ALA A 44 11.24 10.54 -4.42
C ALA A 44 12.39 10.04 -5.32
N GLN A 45 12.11 9.16 -6.28
CA GLN A 45 13.13 8.51 -7.11
C GLN A 45 13.92 9.51 -7.98
N PRO A 46 13.31 10.52 -8.63
CA PRO A 46 14.05 11.57 -9.33
C PRO A 46 14.97 12.38 -8.42
N GLU A 47 14.56 12.66 -7.17
CA GLU A 47 15.42 13.35 -6.21
C GLU A 47 16.63 12.50 -5.80
N ALA A 48 16.42 11.20 -5.58
CA ALA A 48 17.50 10.26 -5.28
C ALA A 48 18.50 10.14 -6.44
N GLU A 49 18.02 10.13 -7.69
CA GLU A 49 18.85 10.12 -8.89
C GLU A 49 19.67 11.43 -9.02
N ASN A 50 19.01 12.59 -8.86
CA ASN A 50 19.67 13.90 -8.90
C ASN A 50 20.73 14.04 -7.81
N LEU A 51 20.45 13.55 -6.60
CA LEU A 51 21.42 13.53 -5.52
C LEU A 51 22.66 12.73 -5.91
N GLY A 52 22.50 11.52 -6.44
CA GLY A 52 23.62 10.68 -6.87
C GLY A 52 24.45 11.26 -8.01
N ALA A 53 23.83 12.08 -8.87
CA ALA A 53 24.47 12.78 -9.98
C ALA A 53 25.11 14.13 -9.59
N THR A 54 24.93 14.56 -8.34
CA THR A 54 25.46 15.85 -7.89
C THR A 54 26.98 15.81 -7.77
N GLU A 55 27.66 16.49 -8.68
CA GLU A 55 29.10 16.75 -8.59
C GLU A 55 29.36 18.07 -7.87
N VAL A 56 30.47 18.13 -7.11
CA VAL A 56 30.87 19.34 -6.41
C VAL A 56 32.27 19.72 -6.86
N ALA A 57 32.47 20.98 -7.23
CA ALA A 57 33.75 21.42 -7.71
C ALA A 57 34.70 21.65 -6.53
N GLY A 58 35.99 21.35 -6.73
CA GLY A 58 37.03 21.67 -5.73
C GLY A 58 37.07 23.16 -5.37
N ALA A 59 36.65 24.03 -6.30
CA ALA A 59 36.52 25.46 -6.08
C ALA A 59 35.50 25.83 -4.99
N ASP A 60 34.46 25.01 -4.78
CA ASP A 60 33.39 25.26 -3.81
C ASP A 60 33.86 25.03 -2.35
N PHE A 61 34.95 24.29 -2.17
CA PHE A 61 35.56 24.03 -0.86
C PHE A 61 36.66 25.04 -0.49
N GLY A 62 37.02 25.94 -1.41
CA GLY A 62 38.14 26.86 -1.27
C GLY A 62 39.51 26.18 -1.35
N ILE A 63 40.59 26.98 -1.41
CA ILE A 63 41.95 26.50 -1.69
C ILE A 63 42.47 25.51 -0.64
N ALA A 64 42.11 25.71 0.63
CA ALA A 64 42.63 24.91 1.74
C ALA A 64 41.97 23.52 1.87
N HIS A 65 40.87 23.26 1.16
CA HIS A 65 40.08 22.04 1.29
C HIS A 65 39.66 21.44 -0.05
N ALA A 66 40.24 21.91 -1.16
CA ALA A 66 39.92 21.44 -2.51
C ALA A 66 40.13 19.92 -2.65
N GLU A 67 41.05 19.33 -1.88
CA GLU A 67 41.29 17.89 -1.83
C GLU A 67 40.11 17.09 -1.25
N ARG A 68 39.22 17.72 -0.48
CA ARG A 68 38.03 17.07 0.12
C ARG A 68 36.89 16.90 -0.87
N ALA A 69 36.88 17.65 -1.96
CA ALA A 69 35.78 17.64 -2.93
C ALA A 69 35.54 16.23 -3.49
N ALA A 70 36.61 15.50 -3.84
CA ALA A 70 36.49 14.13 -4.33
C ALA A 70 35.83 13.18 -3.31
N GLY A 71 36.21 13.30 -2.03
CA GLY A 71 35.60 12.50 -0.95
C GLY A 71 34.14 12.87 -0.70
N TYR A 72 33.81 14.15 -0.79
CA TYR A 72 32.42 14.62 -0.66
C TYR A 72 31.55 14.14 -1.82
N THR A 73 32.01 14.28 -3.08
CA THR A 73 31.33 13.76 -4.27
C THR A 73 31.11 12.25 -4.18
N ALA A 74 32.10 11.49 -3.71
CA ALA A 74 31.95 10.05 -3.49
C ALA A 74 30.88 9.72 -2.42
N ALA A 75 30.83 10.49 -1.33
CA ALA A 75 29.84 10.31 -0.28
C ALA A 75 28.42 10.63 -0.77
N VAL A 76 28.25 11.73 -1.51
CA VAL A 76 26.96 12.13 -2.11
C VAL A 76 26.48 11.09 -3.12
N ARG A 77 27.37 10.56 -3.96
CA ARG A 77 27.06 9.46 -4.86
C ARG A 77 26.58 8.22 -4.11
N THR A 78 27.30 7.83 -3.05
CA THR A 78 26.92 6.69 -2.20
C THR A 78 25.54 6.88 -1.58
N LEU A 79 25.23 8.12 -1.16
CA LEU A 79 23.92 8.46 -0.61
C LEU A 79 22.81 8.34 -1.66
N GLY A 80 23.03 8.83 -2.88
CA GLY A 80 22.08 8.67 -4.00
C GLY A 80 21.85 7.21 -4.38
N GLU A 81 22.92 6.41 -4.47
CA GLU A 81 22.83 4.96 -4.72
C GLU A 81 22.02 4.24 -3.62
N GLY A 82 22.25 4.59 -2.35
CA GLY A 82 21.49 4.06 -1.21
C GLY A 82 20.01 4.48 -1.23
N ALA A 83 19.72 5.75 -1.57
CA ALA A 83 18.36 6.25 -1.69
C ALA A 83 17.58 5.55 -2.82
N MET A 84 18.23 5.32 -3.97
CA MET A 84 17.65 4.53 -5.07
C MET A 84 17.38 3.08 -4.66
N ALA A 85 18.30 2.44 -3.93
CA ALA A 85 18.09 1.08 -3.42
C ALA A 85 16.90 1.02 -2.43
N MET A 86 16.72 2.06 -1.61
CA MET A 86 15.57 2.18 -0.72
C MET A 86 14.27 2.35 -1.50
N CYS A 87 14.24 3.20 -2.53
CA CYS A 87 13.10 3.36 -3.44
C CYS A 87 12.68 2.01 -4.04
N GLY A 88 13.64 1.23 -4.55
CA GLY A 88 13.38 -0.12 -5.09
C GLY A 88 12.82 -1.09 -4.03
N SER A 89 13.32 -1.02 -2.79
CA SER A 89 12.83 -1.86 -1.69
C SER A 89 11.39 -1.49 -1.28
N LEU A 90 11.06 -0.20 -1.26
CA LEU A 90 9.71 0.29 -0.97
C LEU A 90 8.72 -0.08 -2.08
N LEU A 91 9.14 -0.01 -3.34
CA LEU A 91 8.31 -0.45 -4.46
C LEU A 91 8.02 -1.96 -4.42
N ALA A 92 9.02 -2.77 -4.05
CA ALA A 92 8.83 -4.21 -3.85
C ALA A 92 7.88 -4.52 -2.68
N LEU A 93 7.96 -3.74 -1.60
CA LEU A 93 7.02 -3.82 -0.47
C LEU A 93 5.59 -3.47 -0.93
N ALA A 94 5.41 -2.36 -1.65
CA ALA A 94 4.11 -1.97 -2.19
C ALA A 94 3.51 -3.08 -3.08
N GLY A 95 4.29 -3.66 -3.98
CA GLY A 95 3.85 -4.78 -4.81
C GLY A 95 3.42 -6.00 -3.99
N SER A 96 4.14 -6.31 -2.91
CA SER A 96 3.79 -7.42 -2.00
C SER A 96 2.48 -7.15 -1.25
N ILE A 97 2.27 -5.92 -0.78
CA ILE A 97 1.03 -5.51 -0.10
C ILE A 97 -0.15 -5.56 -1.07
N GLY A 98 0.00 -5.01 -2.29
CA GLY A 98 -1.04 -5.03 -3.32
C GLY A 98 -1.44 -6.46 -3.69
N GLY A 99 -0.46 -7.33 -3.97
CA GLY A 99 -0.72 -8.74 -4.31
C GLY A 99 -1.33 -9.55 -3.16
N ALA A 100 -1.00 -9.24 -1.90
CA ALA A 100 -1.69 -9.84 -0.74
C ALA A 100 -3.14 -9.34 -0.63
N GLY A 101 -3.36 -8.05 -0.85
CA GLY A 101 -4.69 -7.44 -0.85
C GLY A 101 -5.63 -8.08 -1.86
N GLU A 102 -5.17 -8.30 -3.10
CA GLU A 102 -5.96 -8.98 -4.15
C GLU A 102 -6.30 -10.42 -3.79
N GLN A 103 -5.34 -11.18 -3.25
CA GLN A 103 -5.57 -12.57 -2.84
C GLN A 103 -6.61 -12.69 -1.73
N TYR A 104 -6.52 -11.80 -0.72
CA TYR A 104 -7.52 -11.76 0.35
C TYR A 104 -8.89 -11.36 -0.18
N ALA A 105 -8.98 -10.37 -1.06
CA ALA A 105 -10.24 -9.96 -1.68
C ALA A 105 -10.89 -11.11 -2.50
N SER A 106 -10.08 -11.88 -3.25
CA SER A 106 -10.58 -13.06 -3.99
C SER A 106 -11.09 -14.15 -3.04
N ALA A 107 -10.34 -14.46 -1.97
CA ALA A 107 -10.74 -15.46 -0.99
C ALA A 107 -12.02 -15.07 -0.25
N GLU A 108 -12.21 -13.79 0.06
CA GLU A 108 -13.45 -13.27 0.63
C GLU A 108 -14.63 -13.39 -0.33
N ALA A 109 -14.46 -13.02 -1.60
CA ALA A 109 -15.50 -13.15 -2.61
C ALA A 109 -15.94 -14.61 -2.81
N GLU A 110 -15.00 -15.54 -2.84
CA GLU A 110 -15.27 -16.98 -2.91
C GLU A 110 -16.05 -17.47 -1.69
N GLN A 111 -15.61 -17.12 -0.48
CA GLN A 111 -16.30 -17.49 0.75
C GLN A 111 -17.71 -16.91 0.82
N GLN A 112 -17.89 -15.64 0.46
CA GLN A 112 -19.19 -14.98 0.45
C GLN A 112 -20.14 -15.66 -0.56
N SER A 113 -19.64 -16.05 -1.74
CA SER A 113 -20.41 -16.80 -2.73
C SER A 113 -20.85 -18.18 -2.21
N SER A 114 -19.95 -18.91 -1.55
CA SER A 114 -20.22 -20.23 -0.96
C SER A 114 -21.25 -20.13 0.16
N VAL A 115 -21.18 -19.11 1.01
CA VAL A 115 -22.16 -18.86 2.09
C VAL A 115 -23.53 -18.52 1.50
N ASN A 116 -23.60 -17.64 0.52
CA ASN A 116 -24.85 -17.27 -0.14
C ASN A 116 -25.52 -18.48 -0.83
N GLN A 117 -24.72 -19.34 -1.46
CA GLN A 117 -25.22 -20.54 -2.13
C GLN A 117 -25.65 -21.64 -1.14
N SER A 118 -24.96 -21.75 0.00
CA SER A 118 -25.33 -22.69 1.06
C SER A 118 -26.58 -22.23 1.84
N GLY A 119 -26.79 -20.92 1.96
CA GLY A 119 -27.95 -20.32 2.63
C GLY A 119 -29.22 -20.26 1.78
N SER A 120 -29.12 -20.37 0.45
CA SER A 120 -30.27 -20.34 -0.47
C SER A 120 -30.88 -21.73 -0.75
N GLY A 121 -30.38 -22.77 -0.08
CA GLY A 121 -30.92 -24.14 -0.13
C GLY A 121 -31.77 -24.56 1.09
N LEU A 122 -32.05 -23.63 2.01
CA LEU A 122 -32.96 -23.80 3.15
C LEU A 122 -34.21 -22.93 2.97
#